data_AF-A0A7J2J7Q6-F1
#
_entry.id   AF-A0A7J2J7Q6-F1
#
_cell.length_a   1.000
_cell.length_b   1.000
_cell.length_c   1.000
_cell.angle_alpha   90.00
_cell.angle_beta   90.00
_cell.angle_gamma   90.00
#
_symmetry.space_group_name_H-M   'P 1'
#
loop_
_entity.id
_entity.type
_entity.pdbx_description
1 polymer ?
#
loop_
_entity_poly.entity_id
_entity_poly.type
_entity_poly.pdbx_seq_one_letter_code
_entity_poly.pdbx_strand_id
1 'polypeptide(L)' 'MKREEILKALREAGTPITVDELSERTGIDIVRLRVDLFRLAEEGKVERRQRGNIPTWTVKVSSASEQRYEKWSRKYTP' A
#
# COMPACT_ATOMS: atom_id res chain seq x y z
N MET A 1 0.19 3.11 -17.34
CA MET A 1 -0.80 2.03 -17.13
C MET A 1 -0.50 1.27 -15.83
N LYS A 2 0.49 0.37 -15.77
CA LYS A 2 0.70 -0.51 -14.58
C LYS A 2 0.96 0.18 -13.23
N ARG A 3 1.60 1.34 -13.19
CA ARG A 3 1.84 2.09 -11.93
C ARG A 3 0.56 2.63 -11.29
N GLU A 4 -0.40 3.00 -12.12
CA GLU A 4 -1.68 3.54 -11.64
C GLU A 4 -2.54 2.43 -11.03
N GLU A 5 -2.47 1.22 -11.61
CA GLU A 5 -3.07 0.00 -11.04
C GLU A 5 -2.47 -0.34 -9.67
N ILE A 6 -1.14 -0.23 -9.51
CA ILE A 6 -0.47 -0.43 -8.21
C ILE A 6 -0.98 0.56 -7.17
N LEU A 7 -1.04 1.86 -7.51
CA LEU A 7 -1.53 2.88 -6.60
C LEU A 7 -3.01 2.68 -6.26
N LYS A 8 -3.83 2.29 -7.23
CA LYS A 8 -5.24 1.97 -7.02
C LYS A 8 -5.39 0.77 -6.08
N ALA A 9 -4.65 -0.31 -6.31
CA ALA A 9 -4.67 -1.50 -5.45
C ALA A 9 -4.25 -1.19 -4.01
N LEU A 10 -3.23 -0.34 -3.82
CA LEU A 10 -2.81 0.10 -2.49
C LEU A 10 -3.86 1.00 -1.81
N ARG A 11 -4.59 1.84 -2.56
CA ARG A 11 -5.70 2.65 -2.02
C ARG A 11 -6.89 1.78 -1.64
N GLU A 12 -7.23 0.81 -2.47
CA GLU A 12 -8.35 -0.12 -2.25
C GLU A 12 -8.08 -1.09 -1.10
N ALA A 13 -6.82 -1.52 -0.94
CA ALA A 13 -6.42 -2.33 0.20
C ALA A 13 -6.67 -1.64 1.54
N GLY A 14 -6.59 -0.30 1.56
CA GLY A 14 -6.92 0.50 2.74
C GLY A 14 -6.12 0.15 3.99
N THR A 15 -5.01 -0.58 3.84
CA THR A 15 -4.07 -0.99 4.89
C THR A 15 -2.72 -1.27 4.23
N PRO A 16 -1.59 -1.20 4.97
CA PRO A 16 -0.30 -1.58 4.42
C PRO A 16 -0.25 -3.06 4.07
N ILE A 17 -0.02 -3.41 2.81
CA ILE A 17 0.00 -4.79 2.31
C ILE A 17 1.39 -5.20 1.83
N THR A 18 1.66 -6.49 1.82
CA THR A 18 2.90 -7.08 1.32
C THR A 18 2.98 -7.01 -0.21
N VAL A 19 4.19 -7.25 -0.74
CA VAL A 19 4.38 -7.33 -2.20
C VAL A 19 3.65 -8.56 -2.76
N ASP A 20 3.60 -9.65 -2.00
CA ASP A 20 2.90 -10.88 -2.36
C ASP A 20 1.39 -10.65 -2.48
N GLU A 21 0.76 -10.02 -1.48
CA GLU A 21 -0.67 -9.63 -1.54
C GLU A 21 -0.96 -8.67 -2.70
N LEU A 22 -0.03 -7.75 -2.99
CA LEU A 22 -0.17 -6.81 -4.10
C LEU A 22 -0.05 -7.53 -5.46
N SER A 23 0.81 -8.54 -5.56
CA SER A 23 0.96 -9.42 -6.73
C SER A 23 -0.33 -10.18 -7.01
N GLU A 24 -0.91 -10.80 -5.98
CA GLU A 24 -2.19 -11.52 -6.11
C GLU A 24 -3.35 -10.62 -6.56
N ARG A 25 -3.39 -9.38 -6.04
CA ARG A 25 -4.44 -8.40 -6.39
C ARG A 25 -4.31 -7.84 -7.80
N THR A 26 -3.08 -7.63 -8.27
CA THR A 26 -2.83 -6.94 -9.55
C THR A 26 -2.46 -7.88 -10.69
N GLY A 27 -2.10 -9.13 -10.39
CA GLY A 27 -1.54 -10.08 -11.35
C GLY A 27 -0.16 -9.66 -11.88
N ILE A 28 0.49 -8.67 -11.25
CA ILE A 28 1.81 -8.18 -11.66
C ILE A 28 2.88 -8.98 -10.93
N ASP A 29 3.88 -9.44 -11.68
CA ASP A 29 5.05 -10.13 -11.14
C ASP A 29 5.73 -9.35 -9.98
N ILE A 30 6.14 -10.11 -8.95
CA ILE A 30 6.74 -9.60 -7.71
C ILE A 30 8.01 -8.78 -7.98
N VAL A 31 8.88 -9.22 -8.90
CA VAL A 31 10.14 -8.52 -9.20
C VAL A 31 9.83 -7.14 -9.79
N ARG A 32 8.87 -7.10 -10.71
CA ARG A 32 8.40 -5.83 -11.29
C ARG A 32 7.75 -4.93 -10.25
N LEU A 33 6.91 -5.48 -9.38
CA LEU A 33 6.28 -4.73 -8.29
C LEU A 33 7.33 -4.11 -7.37
N ARG A 34 8.38 -4.83 -7.00
CA ARG A 34 9.46 -4.28 -6.17
C ARG A 34 10.09 -3.04 -6.82
N VAL A 35 10.47 -3.13 -8.10
CA VAL A 35 11.07 -2.01 -8.84
C VAL A 35 10.12 -0.82 -8.93
N ASP A 36 8.85 -1.06 -9.28
CA ASP A 36 7.86 0.02 -9.40
C ASP A 36 7.52 0.65 -8.02
N LEU A 37 7.43 -0.14 -6.95
CA LEU A 37 7.20 0.35 -5.59
C LEU A 37 8.35 1.21 -5.07
N PHE A 38 9.61 0.81 -5.32
CA PHE A 38 10.77 1.63 -4.96
C PHE A 38 10.75 2.98 -5.68
N ARG A 39 10.49 2.99 -6.99
CA ARG A 39 10.35 4.24 -7.76
C ARG A 39 9.20 5.11 -7.25
N LEU A 40 8.04 4.52 -6.97
CA LEU A 40 6.90 5.25 -6.42
C LEU A 40 7.19 5.82 -5.02
N ALA A 41 8.06 5.17 -4.25
CA ALA A 41 8.48 5.68 -2.95
C ALA A 41 9.49 6.83 -3.08
N GLU A 42 10.42 6.75 -4.02
CA GLU A 42 11.31 7.87 -4.38
C GLU A 42 10.50 9.09 -4.87
N GLU A 43 9.44 8.85 -5.64
CA GLU A 43 8.47 9.88 -6.06
C GLU A 43 7.56 10.36 -4.92
N GLY A 44 7.65 9.78 -3.71
CA GLY A 44 6.85 10.14 -2.54
C GLY A 44 5.37 9.76 -2.62
N LYS A 45 4.97 8.87 -3.54
CA LYS A 45 3.58 8.43 -3.71
C LYS A 45 3.20 7.27 -2.78
N VAL A 46 4.15 6.42 -2.44
CA VAL A 46 3.98 5.30 -1.51
C VAL A 46 5.03 5.36 -0.42
N GLU A 47 4.77 4.69 0.69
CA GLU A 47 5.73 4.52 1.78
C GLU A 47 5.83 3.04 2.15
N ARG A 48 7.03 2.63 2.54
CA ARG A 48 7.28 1.30 3.09
C ARG A 48 7.02 1.36 4.59
N ARG A 49 6.17 0.46 5.08
CA ARG A 49 5.94 0.23 6.50
C ARG A 49 6.39 -1.17 6.90
N GLN A 50 6.44 -1.41 8.18
CA GLN A 50 6.81 -2.70 8.73
C GLN A 50 5.66 -3.23 9.59
N ARG A 51 5.17 -4.43 9.26
CA ARG A 51 4.18 -5.16 10.04
C ARG A 51 4.91 -6.34 10.69
N GLY A 52 5.33 -6.17 11.94
CA GLY A 52 6.19 -7.14 12.62
C GLY A 52 7.58 -7.23 11.96
N ASN A 53 7.92 -8.39 11.39
CA ASN A 53 9.18 -8.56 10.63
C ASN A 53 8.97 -8.53 9.10
N ILE A 54 7.77 -8.19 8.64
CA ILE A 54 7.41 -8.27 7.22
C ILE A 54 7.30 -6.86 6.64
N PRO A 55 7.98 -6.58 5.50
CA PRO A 55 7.85 -5.31 4.81
C PRO A 55 6.49 -5.21 4.11
N THR A 56 5.83 -4.09 4.32
CA THR A 56 4.53 -3.76 3.74
C THR A 56 4.60 -2.40 3.06
N TRP A 57 3.66 -2.12 2.18
CA TRP A 57 3.58 -0.91 1.37
C TRP A 57 2.18 -0.32 1.46
N THR A 58 2.11 1.00 1.51
CA THR A 58 0.86 1.75 1.48
C THR A 58 1.05 3.06 0.70
N VAL A 59 -0.04 3.67 0.25
CA VAL A 59 0.03 5.03 -0.32
C VAL A 59 0.41 6.01 0.77
N LYS A 60 1.33 6.93 0.45
CA LYS A 60 1.72 8.00 1.36
C LYS A 60 0.57 8.99 1.46
N VAL A 61 -0.07 9.05 2.63
CA VAL A 61 -1.20 9.94 2.86
C VAL A 61 -0.67 11.30 3.30
N SER A 62 -0.84 12.33 2.46
CA SER A 62 -0.73 13.73 2.91
C SER A 62 -1.97 14.07 3.75
N SER A 63 -1.89 13.85 5.07
CA SER A 63 -2.69 14.41 6.18
C SER A 63 -4.24 14.44 6.12
N ALA A 64 -4.92 14.07 5.03
CA ALA A 64 -6.37 14.13 4.93
C ALA A 64 -7.06 12.75 5.04
N SER A 65 -6.38 11.67 4.65
CA SER A 65 -6.98 10.31 4.68
C SER A 65 -6.85 9.61 6.04
N GLU A 66 -6.02 10.12 6.95
CA GLU A 66 -5.84 9.61 8.32
C GLU A 66 -7.17 9.62 9.10
N GLN A 67 -8.05 10.60 8.81
CA GLN A 67 -9.40 10.69 9.40
C GLN A 67 -10.34 9.53 9.00
N ARG A 68 -10.10 8.82 7.89
CA ARG A 68 -10.91 7.64 7.51
C ARG A 68 -10.40 6.36 8.16
N TYR A 69 -9.09 6.24 8.36
CA TYR A 69 -8.48 5.07 9.00
C TYR A 69 -8.86 4.98 10.48
N GLU A 70 -8.88 6.11 11.19
CA GLU A 70 -9.27 6.12 12.62
C GLU A 70 -10.75 5.80 12.85
N LYS A 71 -11.62 6.12 11.87
CA LYS A 71 -13.05 5.75 11.94
C LYS A 71 -13.30 4.25 11.75
N TRP A 72 -12.43 3.53 11.05
CA TRP A 72 -12.59 2.09 10.82
C TRP A 72 -11.90 1.25 11.91
N SER A 73 -10.76 1.69 12.45
CA SER A 73 -10.09 0.97 13.54
C SER A 73 -10.89 0.97 14.85
N ARG A 74 -11.64 2.05 15.14
CA ARG A 74 -12.52 2.12 16.33
C ARG A 74 -13.79 1.27 16.24
N LYS A 75 -14.17 0.78 15.06
CA LYS A 75 -15.38 -0.05 14.88
C LYS A 75 -15.13 -1.54 15.12
N TYR A 76 -13.87 -1.93 15.33
CA TYR A 76 -13.43 -3.32 15.47
C TYR A 76 -12.51 -3.52 16.68
N THR A 77 -12.81 -2.84 17.78
CA THR A 77 -12.34 -3.25 19.11
C THR A 77 -13.53 -3.92 19.80
N PRO A 78 -13.51 -5.23 20.08
CA PRO A 78 -14.55 -5.89 20.86
C PRO A 78 -14.62 -5.38 22.30
#